data_AF-A0AAQ4Q204-F1
#
_entry.id   AF-A0AAQ4Q204-F1
#
_cell.length_a   1.000
_cell.length_b   1.000
_cell.length_c   1.000
_cell.angle_alpha   90.00
_cell.angle_beta   90.00
_cell.angle_gamma   90.00
#
_symmetry.space_group_name_H-M   'P 1'
#
loop_
_entity.id
_entity.type
_entity.pdbx_description
1 polymer ?
#
loop_
_entity_poly.entity_id
_entity_poly.type
_entity_poly.pdbx_seq_one_letter_code
_entity_poly.pdbx_strand_id
1 'polypeptide(L)'
;MVGKTGVGKSATGNTILGKQFFQSEFSPKSSTKVCTKAVGEVNGQKVSVIDTPGLFDTRVDEKKTIEDLGRCMYYASPGPHVFLVLVPLGRYTEEEKNTVLKLQKVFGEGADRYSMVLFTHGDQLKGKPIDEFIQESEELKELVGKYNGHYHVFNNEAKDQSQVTELLDKIRKMMEENGGNHYTTEMFQKAEEAIKVEKQRILKEKEEQMRKEQEELEKEIKEKYEQQMRQAQADMEKMRKLMESRDRETREEAEKLKKQHETSARRAAENSPSLIMQIYQFLRKKFLEYLSK
;
A
#
# COMPACT_ATOMS: atom_id res chain seq x y z
N MET A 1 -0.28 2.98 30.56
CA MET A 1 -1.18 3.99 29.97
C MET A 1 -0.91 4.07 28.47
N VAL A 2 -1.93 4.18 27.64
CA VAL A 2 -1.81 4.18 26.17
C VAL A 2 -2.63 5.35 25.60
N GLY A 3 -2.20 5.92 24.48
CA GLY A 3 -2.80 7.15 23.94
C GLY A 3 -1.86 7.88 22.99
N LYS A 4 -2.41 8.76 22.14
CA LYS A 4 -1.60 9.60 21.24
C LYS A 4 -0.65 10.54 22.03
N THR A 5 0.29 11.17 21.34
CA THR A 5 1.19 12.16 21.96
C THR A 5 0.39 13.38 22.44
N GLY A 6 0.76 13.94 23.60
CA GLY A 6 0.15 15.16 24.11
C GLY A 6 -1.19 15.01 24.86
N VAL A 7 -1.77 13.80 24.95
CA VAL A 7 -3.03 13.57 25.70
C VAL A 7 -2.89 13.59 27.23
N GLY A 8 -1.71 13.91 27.75
CA GLY A 8 -1.49 14.00 29.18
C GLY A 8 -1.20 12.67 29.90
N LYS A 9 -0.68 11.63 29.21
CA LYS A 9 -0.26 10.36 29.85
C LYS A 9 0.64 10.57 31.08
N SER A 10 1.72 11.32 30.92
CA SER A 10 2.68 11.60 32.01
C SER A 10 2.04 12.40 33.15
N ALA A 11 1.19 13.39 32.83
CA ALA A 11 0.47 14.18 33.82
C ALA A 11 -0.52 13.31 34.62
N THR A 12 -1.30 12.48 33.94
CA THR A 12 -2.18 11.48 34.56
C THR A 12 -1.41 10.52 35.46
N GLY A 13 -0.24 10.04 35.04
CA GLY A 13 0.59 9.18 35.88
C GLY A 13 1.05 9.87 37.17
N ASN A 14 1.40 11.17 37.08
CA ASN A 14 1.74 11.99 38.25
C ASN A 14 0.52 12.19 39.17
N THR A 15 -0.66 12.43 38.60
CA THR A 15 -1.92 12.57 39.33
C THR A 15 -2.26 11.28 40.08
N ILE A 16 -2.20 10.11 39.41
CA ILE A 16 -2.45 8.80 40.03
C ILE A 16 -1.52 8.57 41.22
N LEU A 17 -0.23 8.91 41.09
CA LEU A 17 0.77 8.66 42.11
C LEU A 17 0.88 9.78 43.16
N GLY A 18 0.13 10.88 42.99
CA GLY A 18 0.17 12.06 43.87
C GLY A 18 1.53 12.78 43.93
N LYS A 19 2.46 12.49 43.01
CA LYS A 19 3.84 13.01 42.99
C LYS A 19 4.33 13.16 41.55
N GLN A 20 5.26 14.09 41.31
CA GLN A 20 5.91 14.23 40.01
C GLN A 20 7.00 13.16 39.83
N PHE A 21 6.63 12.06 39.17
CA PHE A 21 7.57 11.00 38.76
C PHE A 21 7.93 11.08 37.26
N PHE A 22 7.01 11.57 36.44
CA PHE A 22 7.17 11.69 35.00
C PHE A 22 7.31 13.15 34.61
N GLN A 23 8.20 13.46 33.67
CA GLN A 23 8.31 14.81 33.11
C GLN A 23 7.08 15.11 32.26
N SER A 24 6.24 16.04 32.72
CA SER A 24 5.04 16.50 32.01
C SER A 24 5.16 18.01 31.73
N GLU A 25 5.55 18.36 30.51
CA GLU A 25 5.65 19.75 30.07
C GLU A 25 4.64 20.02 28.95
N PHE A 26 4.03 21.21 28.95
CA PHE A 26 3.23 21.68 27.84
C PHE A 26 4.16 22.09 26.69
N SER A 27 4.51 21.11 25.86
CA SER A 27 5.49 21.25 24.78
C SER A 27 4.92 20.73 23.47
N PRO A 28 5.20 21.39 22.33
CA PRO A 28 4.86 20.86 21.01
C PRO A 28 5.71 19.65 20.63
N LYS A 29 6.74 19.31 21.41
CA LYS A 29 7.60 18.13 21.21
C LYS A 29 7.24 17.03 22.21
N SER A 30 7.28 15.77 21.75
CA SER A 30 7.14 14.63 22.64
C SER A 30 8.33 14.55 23.60
N SER A 31 8.08 14.68 24.90
CA SER A 31 9.11 14.55 25.94
C SER A 31 9.42 13.09 26.26
N THR A 32 8.42 12.20 26.25
CA THR A 32 8.59 10.78 26.56
C THR A 32 9.03 9.99 25.33
N LYS A 33 10.28 9.53 25.34
CA LYS A 33 10.89 8.74 24.24
C LYS A 33 10.97 7.24 24.52
N VAL A 34 10.81 6.82 25.77
CA VAL A 34 10.90 5.42 26.21
C VAL A 34 9.86 5.10 27.29
N CYS A 35 9.41 3.84 27.37
CA CYS A 35 8.54 3.40 28.48
C CYS A 35 9.25 3.66 29.83
N THR A 36 8.53 4.25 30.79
CA THR A 36 9.05 4.52 32.14
C THR A 36 8.07 3.98 33.18
N LYS A 37 8.57 3.26 34.19
CA LYS A 37 7.77 2.75 35.32
C LYS A 37 8.04 3.60 36.56
N ALA A 38 6.98 4.05 37.19
CA ALA A 38 7.02 4.64 38.53
C ALA A 38 6.14 3.84 39.48
N VAL A 39 6.49 3.86 40.77
CA VAL A 39 5.78 3.13 41.83
C VAL A 39 5.56 4.09 42.98
N GLY A 40 4.34 4.11 43.50
CA GLY A 40 3.95 4.90 44.67
C GLY A 40 2.96 4.15 45.54
N GLU A 41 2.69 4.72 46.71
CA GLU A 41 1.62 4.26 47.59
C GLU A 41 0.48 5.26 47.55
N VAL A 42 -0.72 4.78 47.27
CA VAL A 42 -1.94 5.57 47.10
C VAL A 42 -3.02 4.90 47.91
N ASN A 43 -3.60 5.60 48.89
CA ASN A 43 -4.60 5.05 49.81
C ASN A 43 -4.17 3.71 50.47
N GLY A 44 -2.90 3.59 50.85
CA GLY A 44 -2.32 2.37 51.44
C GLY A 44 -2.09 1.22 50.45
N GLN A 45 -2.37 1.42 49.16
CA GLN A 45 -2.14 0.44 48.11
C GLN A 45 -0.88 0.79 47.31
N LYS A 46 -0.02 -0.19 47.05
CA LYS A 46 1.13 -0.04 46.15
C LYS A 46 0.65 -0.02 44.70
N VAL A 47 0.82 1.11 44.02
CA VAL A 47 0.41 1.32 42.63
C VAL A 47 1.66 1.50 41.77
N SER A 48 1.73 0.77 40.66
CA SER A 48 2.74 0.99 39.63
C SER A 48 2.11 1.53 38.36
N VAL A 49 2.63 2.65 37.86
CA VAL A 49 2.19 3.27 36.62
C VAL A 49 3.31 3.15 35.59
N ILE A 50 2.94 2.71 34.39
CA ILE A 50 3.86 2.66 33.24
C ILE A 50 3.40 3.74 32.25
N ASP A 51 4.21 4.77 32.14
CA ASP A 51 4.07 5.80 31.11
C ASP A 51 4.74 5.32 29.83
N THR A 52 4.06 5.53 28.71
CA THR A 52 4.46 5.03 27.40
C THR A 52 4.72 6.19 26.46
N PRO A 53 5.65 6.07 25.50
CA PRO A 53 5.73 7.01 24.40
C PRO A 53 4.37 7.12 23.69
N GLY A 54 4.12 8.22 22.97
CA GLY A 54 2.94 8.29 22.12
C GLY A 54 2.95 7.17 21.09
N LEU A 55 1.98 6.26 21.17
CA LEU A 55 1.81 5.14 20.22
C LEU A 55 1.48 5.60 18.78
N PHE A 56 1.25 6.92 18.62
CA PHE A 56 0.83 7.62 17.40
C PHE A 56 1.73 8.79 17.07
N ASP A 57 3.01 8.72 17.43
CA ASP A 57 3.94 9.53 16.69
C ASP A 57 4.08 8.92 15.29
N THR A 58 3.46 9.53 14.27
CA THR A 58 3.49 9.11 12.85
C THR A 58 4.91 8.97 12.28
N ARG A 59 5.92 9.38 13.05
CA ARG A 59 7.36 9.24 12.82
C ARG A 59 7.93 7.88 13.27
N VAL A 60 7.13 6.97 13.85
CA VAL A 60 7.60 5.72 14.46
C VAL A 60 7.08 4.50 13.68
N ASP A 61 8.00 3.65 13.23
CA ASP A 61 7.72 2.38 12.53
C ASP A 61 6.91 1.40 13.41
N GLU A 62 6.08 0.55 12.78
CA GLU A 62 5.31 -0.50 13.46
C GLU A 62 6.21 -1.40 14.31
N LYS A 63 7.41 -1.72 13.81
CA LYS A 63 8.39 -2.52 14.54
C LYS A 63 8.79 -1.89 15.88
N LYS A 64 9.06 -0.59 15.88
CA LYS A 64 9.42 0.15 17.09
C LYS A 64 8.25 0.25 18.06
N THR A 65 7.02 0.37 17.55
CA THR A 65 5.80 0.33 18.38
C THR A 65 5.66 -1.00 19.11
N ILE A 66 5.90 -2.12 18.43
CA ILE A 66 5.88 -3.47 19.03
C ILE A 66 7.00 -3.61 20.06
N GLU A 67 8.22 -3.15 19.77
CA GLU A 67 9.35 -3.18 20.71
C GLU A 67 9.11 -2.33 21.98
N ASP A 68 8.51 -1.14 21.82
CA ASP A 68 8.11 -0.28 22.96
C ASP A 68 7.03 -0.96 23.80
N LEU A 69 5.99 -1.52 23.17
CA LEU A 69 4.91 -2.23 23.85
C LEU A 69 5.38 -3.51 24.55
N GLY A 70 6.30 -4.27 23.93
CA GLY A 70 6.93 -5.45 24.54
C GLY A 70 7.76 -5.10 25.78
N ARG A 71 8.51 -3.99 25.76
CA ARG A 71 9.20 -3.47 26.96
C ARG A 71 8.23 -3.09 28.06
N CYS A 72 7.10 -2.50 27.68
CA CYS A 72 6.05 -2.16 28.61
C CYS A 72 5.42 -3.41 29.27
N MET A 73 5.27 -4.54 28.55
CA MET A 73 4.87 -5.83 29.16
C MET A 73 5.91 -6.36 30.14
N TYR A 74 7.20 -6.25 29.81
CA TYR A 74 8.27 -6.62 30.73
C TYR A 74 8.19 -5.83 32.04
N TYR A 75 7.99 -4.51 31.97
CA TYR A 75 7.81 -3.67 33.15
C TYR A 75 6.53 -3.97 33.94
N ALA A 76 5.51 -4.48 33.25
CA ALA A 76 4.23 -4.84 33.84
C ALA A 76 4.21 -6.25 34.46
N SER A 77 5.27 -7.06 34.31
CA SER A 77 5.32 -8.45 34.77
C SER A 77 4.76 -8.61 36.20
N PRO A 78 3.86 -9.59 36.45
CA PRO A 78 3.41 -10.66 35.55
C PRO A 78 2.40 -10.24 34.46
N GLY A 79 1.94 -8.99 34.49
CA GLY A 79 0.97 -8.44 33.55
C GLY A 79 0.31 -7.17 34.07
N PRO A 80 -0.17 -6.28 33.18
CA PRO A 80 -0.94 -5.12 33.62
C PRO A 80 -2.31 -5.54 34.12
N HIS A 81 -2.73 -4.96 35.25
CA HIS A 81 -4.11 -5.08 35.75
C HIS A 81 -5.11 -4.33 34.88
N VAL A 82 -4.68 -3.18 34.32
CA VAL A 82 -5.50 -2.33 33.47
C VAL A 82 -4.66 -1.60 32.43
N PHE A 83 -5.17 -1.51 31.21
CA PHE A 83 -4.75 -0.60 30.17
C PHE A 83 -5.64 0.64 30.19
N LEU A 84 -5.11 1.76 30.70
CA LEU A 84 -5.79 3.05 30.61
C LEU A 84 -5.59 3.65 29.23
N VAL A 85 -6.67 3.74 28.45
CA VAL A 85 -6.71 4.32 27.10
C VAL A 85 -7.11 5.79 27.20
N LEU A 86 -6.13 6.68 27.08
CA LEU A 86 -6.34 8.11 27.30
C LEU A 86 -6.91 8.78 26.05
N VAL A 87 -8.05 9.44 26.24
CA VAL A 87 -8.73 10.25 25.21
C VAL A 87 -9.00 11.63 25.81
N PRO A 88 -8.53 12.74 25.21
CA PRO A 88 -8.89 14.06 25.69
C PRO A 88 -10.37 14.34 25.43
N LEU A 89 -11.03 15.03 26.35
CA LEU A 89 -12.35 15.57 26.08
C LEU A 89 -12.30 16.57 24.93
N GLY A 90 -13.34 16.53 24.10
CA GLY A 90 -13.40 17.24 22.81
C GLY A 90 -13.66 16.29 21.64
N ARG A 91 -13.02 16.54 20.49
CA ARG A 91 -13.23 15.72 19.30
C ARG A 91 -12.49 14.39 19.42
N TYR A 92 -13.20 13.29 19.16
CA TYR A 92 -12.60 11.97 18.96
C TYR A 92 -12.09 11.87 17.52
N THR A 93 -10.77 11.83 17.39
CA THR A 93 -10.02 11.97 16.15
C THR A 93 -9.56 10.62 15.60
N GLU A 94 -9.21 10.59 14.31
CA GLU A 94 -8.62 9.41 13.68
C GLU A 94 -7.34 8.93 14.39
N GLU A 95 -6.55 9.83 14.99
CA GLU A 95 -5.38 9.43 15.78
C GLU A 95 -5.75 8.64 17.04
N GLU A 96 -6.84 9.03 17.73
CA GLU A 96 -7.33 8.27 18.89
C GLU A 96 -7.95 6.94 18.46
N LYS A 97 -8.74 6.92 17.38
CA LYS A 97 -9.28 5.66 16.81
C LYS A 97 -8.19 4.67 16.45
N ASN A 98 -7.16 5.15 15.77
CA ASN A 98 -6.03 4.30 15.42
C ASN A 98 -5.32 3.78 16.68
N THR A 99 -5.32 4.52 17.81
CA THR A 99 -4.80 4.04 19.10
C THR A 99 -5.49 2.81 19.60
N VAL A 100 -6.80 2.84 19.56
CA VAL A 100 -7.65 1.71 19.95
C VAL A 100 -7.38 0.51 19.05
N LEU A 101 -7.27 0.73 17.74
CA LEU A 101 -6.98 -0.34 16.78
C LEU A 101 -5.58 -0.96 16.98
N LYS A 102 -4.54 -0.16 17.23
CA LYS A 102 -3.19 -0.70 17.49
C LYS A 102 -3.12 -1.46 18.81
N LEU A 103 -3.81 -1.00 19.85
CA LEU A 103 -3.86 -1.72 21.12
C LEU A 103 -4.41 -3.13 20.89
N GLN A 104 -5.55 -3.23 20.18
CA GLN A 104 -6.16 -4.52 19.83
C GLN A 104 -5.27 -5.34 18.90
N LYS A 105 -4.62 -4.72 17.91
CA LYS A 105 -3.69 -5.42 17.00
C LYS A 105 -2.53 -6.05 17.75
N VAL A 106 -1.97 -5.37 18.76
CA VAL A 106 -0.76 -5.82 19.47
C VAL A 106 -1.09 -6.75 20.64
N PHE A 107 -2.12 -6.45 21.42
CA PHE A 107 -2.47 -7.21 22.62
C PHE A 107 -3.63 -8.20 22.40
N GLY A 108 -4.19 -8.22 21.19
CA GLY A 108 -5.34 -9.05 20.86
C GLY A 108 -6.64 -8.54 21.49
N GLU A 109 -7.76 -9.13 21.08
CA GLU A 109 -9.11 -8.78 21.59
C GLU A 109 -9.26 -9.06 23.09
N GLY A 110 -8.47 -10.00 23.63
CA GLY A 110 -8.47 -10.30 25.06
C GLY A 110 -8.07 -9.11 25.94
N ALA A 111 -7.38 -8.11 25.39
CA ALA A 111 -6.98 -6.89 26.10
C ALA A 111 -8.16 -5.94 26.37
N ASP A 112 -9.25 -6.02 25.60
CA ASP A 112 -10.41 -5.15 25.75
C ASP A 112 -11.04 -5.31 27.16
N ARG A 113 -11.04 -6.54 27.69
CA ARG A 113 -11.52 -6.86 29.05
C ARG A 113 -10.66 -6.24 30.17
N TYR A 114 -9.41 -5.92 29.88
CA TYR A 114 -8.48 -5.28 30.81
C TYR A 114 -8.27 -3.81 30.45
N SER A 115 -9.13 -3.21 29.63
CA SER A 115 -8.97 -1.83 29.16
C SER A 115 -10.06 -0.92 29.71
N MET A 116 -9.72 0.34 29.97
CA MET A 116 -10.64 1.38 30.44
C MET A 116 -10.37 2.67 29.67
N VAL A 117 -11.42 3.36 29.21
CA VAL A 117 -11.27 4.71 28.67
C VAL A 117 -10.98 5.68 29.82
N LEU A 118 -9.92 6.47 29.70
CA LEU A 118 -9.64 7.56 30.63
C LEU A 118 -9.74 8.89 29.90
N PHE A 119 -10.83 9.61 30.14
CA PHE A 119 -11.02 10.94 29.60
C PHE A 119 -10.15 11.94 30.34
N THR A 120 -9.32 12.70 29.62
CA THR A 120 -8.51 13.78 30.19
C THR A 120 -9.11 15.15 29.89
N HIS A 121 -8.63 16.19 30.56
CA HIS A 121 -9.20 17.56 30.48
C HIS A 121 -10.64 17.63 31.00
N GLY A 122 -10.91 16.92 32.11
CA GLY A 122 -12.22 16.86 32.78
C GLY A 122 -12.85 18.22 33.08
N ASP A 123 -12.03 19.26 33.23
CA ASP A 123 -12.45 20.66 33.38
C ASP A 123 -13.34 21.15 32.22
N GLN A 124 -13.19 20.58 31.02
CA GLN A 124 -13.97 20.96 29.84
C GLN A 124 -15.45 20.56 29.92
N LEU A 125 -15.82 19.63 30.80
CA LEU A 125 -17.23 19.26 31.00
C LEU A 125 -18.05 20.41 31.59
N LYS A 126 -17.44 21.35 32.32
CA LYS A 126 -18.13 22.52 32.92
C LYS A 126 -19.41 22.16 33.69
N GLY A 127 -19.40 21.03 34.41
CA GLY A 127 -20.53 20.51 35.18
C GLY A 127 -21.48 19.58 34.44
N LYS A 128 -21.29 19.40 33.12
CA LYS A 128 -22.01 18.39 32.34
C LYS A 128 -21.62 16.97 32.78
N PRO A 129 -22.58 16.06 33.02
CA PRO A 129 -22.27 14.66 33.26
C PRO A 129 -21.52 14.04 32.07
N ILE A 130 -20.50 13.23 32.35
CA ILE A 130 -19.72 12.55 31.31
C ILE A 130 -20.59 11.62 30.46
N ASP A 131 -21.59 10.97 31.05
CA ASP A 131 -22.52 10.10 30.31
C ASP A 131 -23.25 10.88 29.20
N GLU A 132 -23.71 12.11 29.48
CA GLU A 132 -24.35 12.94 28.46
C GLU A 132 -23.40 13.29 27.32
N PHE A 133 -22.12 13.53 27.62
CA PHE A 133 -21.11 13.78 26.59
C PHE A 133 -20.83 12.54 25.73
N ILE A 134 -20.75 11.35 26.33
CA ILE A 134 -20.56 10.10 25.59
C ILE A 134 -21.77 9.84 24.67
N GLN A 135 -23.00 10.10 25.13
CA GLN A 135 -24.22 9.87 24.35
C GLN A 135 -24.31 10.72 23.07
N GLU A 136 -23.60 11.85 23.00
CA GLU A 136 -23.58 12.73 21.83
C GLU A 136 -22.77 12.18 20.64
N SER A 137 -21.99 11.12 20.82
CA SER A 137 -21.16 10.54 19.77
C SER A 137 -21.31 9.02 19.73
N GLU A 138 -21.78 8.50 18.59
CA GLU A 138 -21.81 7.04 18.34
C GLU A 138 -20.42 6.42 18.49
N GLU A 139 -19.38 7.10 18.01
CA GLU A 139 -18.01 6.60 18.06
C GLU A 139 -17.46 6.52 19.49
N LEU A 140 -17.85 7.44 20.38
CA LEU A 140 -17.51 7.35 21.80
C LEU A 140 -18.31 6.25 22.51
N LYS A 141 -19.59 6.07 22.14
CA LYS A 141 -20.40 4.95 22.66
C LYS A 141 -19.81 3.61 22.27
N GLU A 142 -19.39 3.45 21.02
CA GLU A 142 -18.71 2.24 20.54
C GLU A 142 -17.40 2.00 21.30
N LEU A 143 -16.59 3.06 21.49
CA LEU A 143 -15.33 2.95 22.24
C LEU A 143 -15.56 2.50 23.69
N VAL A 144 -16.49 3.15 24.39
CA VAL A 144 -16.82 2.82 25.79
C VAL A 144 -17.46 1.43 25.88
N GLY A 145 -18.33 1.09 24.93
CA GLY A 145 -18.97 -0.23 24.84
C GLY A 145 -17.96 -1.36 24.59
N LYS A 146 -16.95 -1.12 23.76
CA LYS A 146 -15.85 -2.07 23.52
C LYS A 146 -15.11 -2.46 24.80
N TYR A 147 -14.97 -1.53 25.74
CA TYR A 147 -14.36 -1.77 27.04
C TYR A 147 -15.39 -2.01 28.13
N ASN A 148 -16.51 -2.66 27.79
CA ASN A 148 -17.57 -3.08 28.73
C ASN A 148 -18.17 -1.95 29.58
N GLY A 149 -18.19 -0.71 29.06
CA GLY A 149 -18.66 0.45 29.81
C GLY A 149 -17.64 0.99 30.83
N HIS A 150 -16.41 0.48 30.85
CA HIS A 150 -15.37 0.97 31.74
C HIS A 150 -14.80 2.28 31.22
N TYR A 151 -15.14 3.37 31.90
CA TYR A 151 -14.52 4.66 31.68
C TYR A 151 -14.35 5.45 33.00
N HIS A 152 -13.45 6.44 32.97
CA HIS A 152 -13.25 7.40 34.05
C HIS A 152 -12.83 8.76 33.49
N VAL A 153 -12.95 9.82 34.28
CA VAL A 153 -12.64 11.20 33.87
C VAL A 153 -11.63 11.80 34.82
N PHE A 154 -10.57 12.36 34.28
CA PHE A 154 -9.51 13.03 35.03
C PHE A 154 -9.44 14.52 34.68
N ASN A 155 -9.35 15.33 35.72
CA ASN A 155 -8.83 16.68 35.65
C ASN A 155 -7.45 16.70 36.33
N ASN A 156 -6.40 16.67 35.51
CA ASN A 156 -5.01 16.64 36.00
C ASN A 156 -4.58 17.96 36.66
N GLU A 157 -5.34 19.05 36.53
CA GLU A 157 -5.10 20.32 37.22
C GLU A 157 -5.82 20.41 38.58
N ALA A 158 -6.80 19.52 38.82
CA ALA A 158 -7.52 19.49 40.08
C ALA A 158 -6.60 18.96 41.20
N LYS A 159 -6.65 19.63 42.36
CA LYS A 159 -6.00 19.16 43.58
C LYS A 159 -6.74 18.01 44.24
N ASP A 160 -7.98 17.76 43.81
CA ASP A 160 -8.83 16.73 44.36
C ASP A 160 -8.30 15.33 44.04
N GLN A 161 -8.09 14.52 45.07
CA GLN A 161 -7.62 13.14 44.99
C GLN A 161 -8.78 12.13 45.00
N SER A 162 -10.03 12.58 45.13
CA SER A 162 -11.22 11.73 45.02
C SER A 162 -11.25 10.97 43.69
N GLN A 163 -10.93 11.64 42.58
CA GLN A 163 -10.82 11.04 41.24
C GLN A 163 -9.87 9.83 41.21
N VAL A 164 -8.75 9.88 41.94
CA VAL A 164 -7.79 8.77 41.99
C VAL A 164 -8.38 7.60 42.77
N THR A 165 -9.08 7.89 43.88
CA THR A 165 -9.75 6.87 44.69
C THR A 165 -10.84 6.15 43.88
N GLU A 166 -11.69 6.91 43.19
CA GLU A 166 -12.74 6.40 42.31
C GLU A 166 -12.17 5.58 41.14
N LEU A 167 -11.07 6.02 40.53
CA LEU A 167 -10.38 5.26 39.50
C LEU A 167 -9.93 3.89 40.03
N LEU A 168 -9.32 3.85 41.22
CA LEU A 168 -8.85 2.61 41.84
C LEU A 168 -10.02 1.69 42.21
N ASP A 169 -11.16 2.21 42.65
CA ASP A 169 -12.39 1.45 42.87
C ASP A 169 -12.89 0.81 41.56
N LYS A 170 -12.93 1.58 40.47
CA LYS A 170 -13.34 1.05 39.15
C LYS A 170 -12.38 -0.03 38.65
N ILE A 171 -11.07 0.13 38.87
CA ILE A 171 -10.06 -0.89 38.51
C ILE A 171 -10.27 -2.16 39.35
N ARG A 172 -10.52 -2.05 40.66
CA ARG A 172 -10.82 -3.23 41.50
C ARG A 172 -12.04 -3.98 40.99
N LYS A 173 -13.13 -3.27 40.69
CA LYS A 173 -14.34 -3.88 40.13
C LYS A 173 -14.07 -4.59 38.79
N MET A 174 -13.34 -3.94 37.88
CA MET A 174 -12.91 -4.59 36.63
C MET A 174 -12.06 -5.84 36.88
N MET A 175 -11.16 -5.82 37.86
CA MET A 175 -10.37 -7.00 38.20
C MET A 175 -11.23 -8.14 38.75
N GLU A 176 -12.22 -7.85 39.59
CA GLU A 176 -13.19 -8.83 40.09
C GLU A 176 -14.00 -9.47 38.95
N GLU A 177 -14.48 -8.66 38.00
CA GLU A 177 -15.16 -9.12 36.79
C GLU A 177 -14.27 -10.02 35.91
N ASN A 178 -12.95 -9.81 35.96
CA ASN A 178 -11.94 -10.65 35.31
C ASN A 178 -11.44 -11.82 36.18
N GLY A 179 -12.15 -12.15 37.27
CA GLY A 179 -11.82 -13.26 38.16
C GLY A 179 -10.54 -13.05 38.99
N GLY A 180 -10.19 -11.80 39.26
CA GLY A 180 -8.98 -11.42 40.00
C GLY A 180 -7.68 -11.49 39.18
N ASN A 181 -7.78 -11.70 37.87
CA ASN A 181 -6.62 -11.89 37.00
C ASN A 181 -6.11 -10.56 36.40
N HIS A 182 -4.91 -10.61 35.83
CA HIS A 182 -4.30 -9.55 35.01
C HIS A 182 -4.14 -10.04 33.56
N TYR A 183 -3.87 -9.12 32.64
CA TYR A 183 -3.53 -9.49 31.27
C TYR A 183 -2.18 -10.23 31.24
N THR A 184 -2.12 -11.47 30.75
CA THR A 184 -0.94 -12.34 30.93
C THR A 184 0.03 -12.29 29.74
N THR A 185 1.28 -12.70 29.99
CA THR A 185 2.26 -12.93 28.92
C THR A 185 1.78 -13.98 27.90
N GLU A 186 1.02 -14.99 28.31
CA GLU A 186 0.45 -15.98 27.39
C GLU A 186 -0.58 -15.35 26.44
N MET A 187 -1.45 -14.46 26.94
CA MET A 187 -2.38 -13.70 26.09
C MET A 187 -1.62 -12.84 25.08
N PHE A 188 -0.51 -12.23 25.51
CA PHE A 188 0.35 -11.45 24.62
C PHE A 188 1.02 -12.30 23.54
N GLN A 189 1.60 -13.45 23.91
CA GLN A 189 2.22 -14.37 22.95
C GLN A 189 1.21 -14.89 21.93
N LYS A 190 -0.01 -15.24 22.35
CA LYS A 190 -1.11 -15.62 21.44
C LYS A 190 -1.43 -14.52 20.44
N ALA A 191 -1.45 -13.25 20.86
CA ALA A 191 -1.64 -12.13 19.97
C ALA A 191 -0.48 -11.99 18.97
N GLU A 192 0.77 -12.08 19.42
CA GLU A 192 1.95 -12.02 18.54
C GLU A 192 1.97 -13.16 17.50
N GLU A 193 1.61 -14.38 17.90
CA GLU A 193 1.50 -15.53 17.00
C GLU A 193 0.41 -15.32 15.94
N ALA A 194 -0.76 -14.82 16.33
CA ALA A 194 -1.83 -14.51 15.39
C ALA A 194 -1.41 -13.47 14.34
N ILE A 195 -0.72 -12.40 14.77
CA ILE A 195 -0.15 -11.39 13.85
C ILE A 195 0.84 -12.03 12.87
N LYS A 196 1.71 -12.92 13.37
CA LYS A 196 2.72 -13.60 12.54
C LYS A 196 2.08 -14.50 11.48
N VAL A 197 1.07 -15.28 11.86
CA VAL A 197 0.31 -16.14 10.95
C VAL A 197 -0.39 -15.30 9.88
N GLU A 198 -1.06 -14.24 10.27
CA GLU A 198 -1.78 -13.36 9.34
C GLU A 198 -0.82 -12.64 8.37
N LYS A 199 0.33 -12.19 8.87
CA LYS A 199 1.39 -11.61 8.01
C LYS A 199 1.89 -12.60 6.96
N GLN A 200 2.07 -13.87 7.33
CA GLN A 200 2.48 -14.91 6.39
C GLN A 200 1.39 -15.20 5.36
N ARG A 201 0.11 -15.20 5.75
CA ARG A 201 -1.02 -15.35 4.83
C ARG A 201 -1.06 -14.23 3.79
N ILE A 202 -1.00 -12.97 4.24
CA ILE A 202 -0.97 -11.80 3.36
C ILE A 202 0.24 -11.83 2.42
N LEU A 203 1.41 -12.24 2.91
CA LEU A 203 2.61 -12.33 2.07
C LEU A 203 2.43 -13.36 0.95
N LYS A 204 1.92 -14.56 1.27
CA LYS A 204 1.64 -15.60 0.27
C LYS A 204 0.61 -15.15 -0.76
N GLU A 205 -0.44 -14.46 -0.33
CA GLU A 205 -1.47 -13.92 -1.22
C GLU A 205 -0.89 -12.87 -2.17
N LYS A 206 -0.03 -11.97 -1.67
CA LYS A 206 0.68 -11.00 -2.51
C LYS A 206 1.65 -11.67 -3.48
N GLU A 207 2.38 -12.68 -3.06
CA GLU A 207 3.28 -13.45 -3.93
C GLU A 207 2.50 -14.16 -5.05
N GLU A 208 1.35 -14.75 -4.73
CA GLU A 208 0.49 -15.38 -5.73
C GLU A 208 -0.10 -14.36 -6.70
N GLN A 209 -0.53 -13.20 -6.20
CA GLN A 209 -1.04 -12.11 -7.04
C GLN A 209 0.05 -11.60 -7.99
N MET A 210 1.24 -11.31 -7.48
CA MET A 210 2.38 -10.88 -8.31
C MET A 210 2.74 -11.93 -9.37
N ARG A 211 2.67 -13.22 -9.03
CA ARG A 211 2.91 -14.30 -9.99
C ARG A 211 1.86 -14.31 -11.12
N LYS A 212 0.57 -14.16 -10.79
CA LYS A 212 -0.51 -14.09 -11.79
C LYS A 212 -0.34 -12.87 -12.70
N GLU A 213 -0.07 -11.70 -12.12
CA GLU A 213 0.19 -10.46 -12.87
C GLU A 213 1.39 -10.61 -13.82
N GLN A 214 2.46 -11.28 -13.36
CA GLN A 214 3.62 -11.56 -14.19
C GLN A 214 3.30 -12.54 -15.33
N GLU A 215 2.57 -13.63 -15.06
CA GLU A 215 2.15 -14.59 -16.09
C GLU A 215 1.22 -13.96 -17.15
N GLU A 216 0.32 -13.06 -16.74
CA GLU A 216 -0.53 -12.30 -17.65
C GLU A 216 0.28 -11.34 -18.53
N LEU A 217 1.20 -10.59 -17.91
CA LEU A 217 2.08 -9.68 -18.65
C LEU A 217 2.96 -10.43 -19.65
N GLU A 218 3.50 -11.59 -19.28
CA GLU A 218 4.30 -12.44 -20.18
C GLU A 218 3.48 -12.94 -21.37
N LYS A 219 2.22 -13.33 -21.15
CA LYS A 219 1.29 -13.71 -22.24
C LYS A 219 1.01 -12.53 -23.17
N GLU A 220 0.70 -11.35 -22.63
CA GLU A 220 0.46 -10.16 -23.46
C GLU A 220 1.68 -9.77 -24.30
N ILE A 221 2.89 -9.83 -23.71
CA ILE A 221 4.13 -9.55 -24.43
C ILE A 221 4.33 -10.56 -25.56
N LYS A 222 4.09 -11.85 -25.29
CA LYS A 222 4.22 -12.91 -26.30
C LYS A 222 3.22 -12.73 -27.44
N GLU A 223 1.95 -12.45 -27.14
CA GLU A 223 0.91 -12.21 -28.14
C GLU A 223 1.23 -11.00 -29.02
N LYS A 224 1.69 -9.89 -28.43
CA LYS A 224 2.15 -8.71 -29.16
C LYS A 224 3.33 -9.03 -30.06
N TYR A 225 4.31 -9.80 -29.58
CA TYR A 225 5.46 -10.20 -30.38
C TYR A 225 5.06 -11.10 -31.56
N GLU A 226 4.18 -12.09 -31.34
CA GLU A 226 3.65 -12.94 -32.41
C GLU A 226 2.84 -12.14 -33.44
N GLN A 227 2.05 -11.17 -33.00
CA GLN A 227 1.30 -10.28 -33.90
C GLN A 227 2.25 -9.42 -34.75
N GLN A 228 3.29 -8.83 -34.15
CA GLN A 228 4.31 -8.07 -34.87
C GLN A 228 5.06 -8.94 -35.89
N MET A 229 5.41 -10.18 -35.52
CA MET A 229 6.07 -11.11 -36.43
C MET A 229 5.18 -11.51 -37.61
N ARG A 230 3.90 -11.80 -37.37
CA ARG A 230 2.92 -12.08 -38.44
C ARG A 230 2.77 -10.88 -39.38
N GLN A 231 2.70 -9.67 -38.84
CA GLN A 231 2.60 -8.44 -39.62
C GLN A 231 3.86 -8.24 -40.49
N ALA A 232 5.05 -8.38 -39.91
CA ALA A 232 6.32 -8.27 -40.63
C ALA A 232 6.45 -9.31 -41.76
N GLN A 233 6.02 -10.55 -41.51
CA GLN A 233 6.00 -11.61 -42.54
C GLN A 233 5.04 -11.26 -43.70
N ALA A 234 3.83 -10.80 -43.39
CA ALA A 234 2.86 -10.39 -44.40
C ALA A 234 3.35 -9.20 -45.24
N ASP A 235 4.00 -8.22 -44.61
CA ASP A 235 4.55 -7.05 -45.29
C ASP A 235 5.76 -7.43 -46.17
N MET A 236 6.62 -8.35 -45.71
CA MET A 236 7.70 -8.93 -46.52
C MET A 236 7.17 -9.71 -47.74
N GLU A 237 6.10 -10.50 -47.58
CA GLU A 237 5.50 -11.24 -48.70
C GLU A 237 4.90 -10.30 -49.75
N LYS A 238 4.22 -9.22 -49.31
CA LYS A 238 3.72 -8.17 -50.21
C LYS A 238 4.87 -7.50 -50.98
N MET A 239 5.96 -7.15 -50.28
CA MET A 239 7.13 -6.55 -50.92
C MET A 239 7.77 -7.49 -51.95
N ARG A 240 7.86 -8.79 -51.65
CA ARG A 240 8.36 -9.79 -52.59
C ARG A 240 7.52 -9.86 -53.86
N LYS A 241 6.19 -9.95 -53.73
CA LYS A 241 5.26 -9.96 -54.88
C LYS A 241 5.37 -8.67 -55.71
N LEU A 242 5.54 -7.52 -55.05
CA LEU A 242 5.73 -6.25 -55.73
C LEU A 242 7.05 -6.21 -56.53
N MET A 243 8.15 -6.69 -55.95
CA MET A 243 9.43 -6.82 -56.67
C MET A 243 9.33 -7.77 -57.86
N GLU A 244 8.70 -8.94 -57.69
CA GLU A 244 8.47 -9.89 -58.79
C GLU A 244 7.63 -9.29 -59.93
N SER A 245 6.59 -8.52 -59.62
CA SER A 245 5.78 -7.80 -60.62
C SER A 245 6.61 -6.76 -61.36
N ARG A 246 7.38 -5.96 -60.63
CA ARG A 246 8.23 -4.92 -61.21
C ARG A 246 9.30 -5.53 -62.11
N ASP A 247 9.96 -6.60 -61.68
CA ASP A 247 10.94 -7.32 -62.50
C ASP A 247 10.31 -7.86 -63.79
N ARG A 248 9.08 -8.36 -63.71
CA ARG A 248 8.33 -8.84 -64.88
C ARG A 248 8.01 -7.70 -65.85
N GLU A 249 7.49 -6.58 -65.36
CA GLU A 249 7.22 -5.39 -66.17
C GLU A 249 8.50 -4.88 -66.86
N THR A 250 9.60 -4.80 -66.11
CA THR A 250 10.90 -4.34 -66.63
C THR A 250 11.41 -5.27 -67.74
N ARG A 251 11.23 -6.60 -67.60
CA ARG A 251 11.59 -7.58 -68.64
C ARG A 251 10.70 -7.44 -69.88
N GLU A 252 9.40 -7.28 -69.69
CA GLU A 252 8.44 -7.10 -70.80
C GLU A 252 8.71 -5.81 -71.58
N GLU A 253 9.07 -4.72 -70.90
CA GLU A 253 9.50 -3.46 -71.53
C GLU A 253 10.79 -3.63 -72.32
N ALA A 254 11.81 -4.28 -71.73
CA ALA A 254 13.06 -4.55 -72.41
C ALA A 254 12.88 -5.41 -73.68
N GLU A 255 12.01 -6.43 -73.62
CA GLU A 255 11.66 -7.24 -74.79
C GLU A 255 10.93 -6.43 -75.87
N LYS A 256 9.98 -5.56 -75.49
CA LYS A 256 9.30 -4.67 -76.43
C LYS A 256 10.29 -3.73 -77.12
N LEU A 257 11.20 -3.14 -76.35
CA LEU A 257 12.24 -2.24 -76.87
C LEU A 257 13.16 -2.99 -77.84
N LYS A 258 13.58 -4.21 -77.49
CA LYS A 258 14.39 -5.06 -78.35
C LYS A 258 13.68 -5.38 -79.67
N LYS A 259 12.42 -5.80 -79.63
CA LYS A 259 11.61 -6.05 -80.85
C LYS A 259 11.46 -4.79 -81.72
N GLN A 260 11.28 -3.62 -81.10
CA GLN A 260 11.23 -2.35 -81.83
C GLN A 260 12.57 -2.03 -82.51
N HIS A 261 13.69 -2.21 -81.80
CA HIS A 261 15.03 -2.04 -82.36
C HIS A 261 15.30 -3.00 -83.52
N GLU A 262 14.96 -4.28 -83.39
CA GLU A 262 15.08 -5.28 -84.47
C GLU A 262 14.23 -4.91 -85.69
N THR A 263 12.99 -4.49 -85.47
CA THR A 263 12.08 -4.07 -86.55
C THR A 263 12.61 -2.82 -87.26
N SER A 264 13.11 -1.84 -86.51
CA SER A 264 13.71 -0.63 -87.05
C SER A 264 14.97 -0.93 -87.86
N ALA A 265 15.87 -1.77 -87.33
CA ALA A 265 17.07 -2.22 -88.02
C ALA A 265 16.73 -2.97 -89.32
N ARG A 266 15.71 -3.84 -89.29
CA ARG A 266 15.22 -4.54 -90.50
C ARG A 266 14.70 -3.55 -91.54
N ARG A 267 13.85 -2.59 -91.17
CA ARG A 267 13.35 -1.55 -92.09
C ARG A 267 14.49 -0.70 -92.66
N ALA A 268 15.50 -0.36 -91.86
CA ALA A 268 16.66 0.37 -92.31
C ALA A 268 17.50 -0.44 -93.32
N ALA A 269 17.66 -1.74 -93.09
CA ALA A 269 18.34 -2.65 -94.01
C ALA A 269 17.56 -2.84 -95.34
N GLU A 270 16.24 -3.03 -95.27
CA GLU A 270 15.35 -3.15 -96.43
C GLU A 270 15.38 -1.89 -97.31
N ASN A 271 15.49 -0.70 -96.70
CA ASN A 271 15.60 0.58 -97.40
C ASN A 271 17.05 1.01 -97.70
N SER A 272 18.04 0.13 -97.47
CA SER A 272 19.45 0.45 -97.72
C SER A 272 19.70 0.62 -99.22
N PRO A 273 20.33 1.73 -99.67
CA PRO A 273 20.67 1.94 -101.08
C PRO A 273 21.47 0.79 -101.68
N SER A 274 22.32 0.14 -100.88
CA SER A 274 23.10 -1.03 -101.31
C SER A 274 22.22 -2.23 -101.64
N LEU A 275 21.22 -2.54 -100.81
CA LEU A 275 20.32 -3.67 -101.04
C LEU A 275 19.40 -3.40 -102.24
N ILE A 276 18.87 -2.18 -102.34
CA ILE A 276 18.06 -1.75 -103.49
C ILE A 276 18.87 -1.86 -104.80
N MET A 277 20.14 -1.42 -104.79
CA MET A 277 21.03 -1.55 -105.94
C MET A 277 21.30 -3.01 -106.32
N GLN A 278 21.48 -3.90 -105.33
CA GLN A 278 21.64 -5.33 -105.58
C GLN A 278 20.39 -5.96 -106.22
N ILE A 279 19.19 -5.61 -105.72
CA ILE A 279 17.91 -6.06 -106.32
C ILE A 279 17.79 -5.54 -107.74
N TYR A 280 18.09 -4.27 -107.98
CA TYR A 280 18.07 -3.68 -109.33
C TYR A 280 19.03 -4.39 -110.29
N GLN A 281 20.26 -4.65 -109.86
CA GLN A 281 21.25 -5.40 -110.65
C GLN A 281 20.76 -6.81 -110.97
N PHE A 282 20.16 -7.50 -110.00
CA PHE A 282 19.58 -8.83 -110.19
C PHE A 282 18.43 -8.84 -111.20
N LEU A 283 17.46 -7.93 -111.05
CA LEU A 283 16.33 -7.80 -111.95
C LEU A 283 16.77 -7.38 -113.35
N ARG A 284 17.71 -6.44 -113.47
CA ARG A 284 18.30 -6.03 -114.75
C ARG A 284 18.95 -7.22 -115.45
N LYS A 285 19.73 -8.04 -114.72
CA LYS A 285 20.33 -9.27 -115.27
C LYS A 285 19.26 -10.24 -115.77
N LYS A 286 18.20 -10.49 -114.98
CA LYS A 286 17.08 -11.34 -115.37
C LYS A 286 16.31 -10.83 -116.58
N PHE A 287 16.10 -9.53 -116.67
CA PHE A 287 15.41 -8.89 -117.79
C PHE A 287 16.24 -8.98 -119.08
N LEU A 288 17.56 -8.76 -118.99
CA LEU A 288 18.47 -8.97 -120.12
C LEU A 288 18.50 -10.45 -120.56
N GLU A 289 18.48 -11.40 -119.63
CA GLU A 289 18.33 -12.84 -119.94
C GLU A 289 17.01 -13.11 -120.70
N TYR A 290 15.91 -12.47 -120.31
CA TYR A 290 14.60 -12.65 -120.95
C TYR A 290 14.56 -12.10 -122.38
N LEU A 291 15.10 -10.90 -122.63
CA LEU A 291 15.13 -10.28 -123.96
C LEU A 291 16.10 -10.96 -124.94
N SER A 292 16.98 -11.84 -124.45
CA SER A 292 17.89 -12.63 -125.28
C SER A 292 17.28 -13.93 -125.82
N LYS A 293 15.98 -14.15 -125.59
CA LYS A 293 15.16 -15.24 -126.15
C LYS A 293 14.13 -14.68 -127.11
#